data_AF-B4FE09-F1
#
_entry.id   AF-B4FE09-F1
#
_cell.length_a   1.000
_cell.length_b   1.000
_cell.length_c   1.000
_cell.angle_alpha   90.00
_cell.angle_beta   90.00
_cell.angle_gamma   90.00
#
_symmetry.space_group_name_H-M   'P 1'
#
loop_
_entity.id
_entity.type
_entity.pdbx_description
1 polymer ?
#
loop_
_entity_poly.entity_id
_entity_poly.type
_entity_poly.pdbx_seq_one_letter_code
_entity_poly.pdbx_strand_id
1 'polypeptide(L)'
;MPHQDGPAYYPVVAIISLASPVVINFTPHQKLKEQQDTDPQDLLAHELPSPAETENNGSGSQERGATNESDPSSSSLMLMPCSLLIFKDQAYTDYLHGIQDSELHNLDKVENVSQCQELKHLHSDSILGGMSMEEHDTFRRSATRVSLTCRLVLKVHKKLFKI
;
A
#
# COMPACT_ATOMS: atom_id res chain seq x y z
N MET A 1 -4.45 8.16 -9.49
CA MET A 1 -4.54 6.77 -10.00
C MET A 1 -3.46 5.92 -9.34
N PRO A 2 -3.81 4.81 -8.68
CA PRO A 2 -2.84 3.86 -8.13
C PRO A 2 -1.97 3.25 -9.24
N HIS A 3 -0.66 3.21 -9.04
CA HIS A 3 0.29 2.66 -10.01
C HIS A 3 1.57 2.16 -9.32
N GLN A 4 2.38 1.44 -10.08
CA GLN A 4 3.73 1.04 -9.69
C GLN A 4 4.73 1.65 -10.66
N ASP A 5 5.90 2.01 -10.17
CA ASP A 5 6.98 2.51 -11.01
C ASP A 5 7.60 1.41 -11.87
N GLY A 6 7.97 1.79 -13.09
CA GLY A 6 8.51 0.83 -14.06
C GLY A 6 9.88 0.25 -13.67
N PRO A 7 10.26 -0.89 -14.26
CA PRO A 7 11.48 -1.64 -13.90
C PRO A 7 12.79 -0.96 -14.36
N ALA A 8 12.70 0.17 -15.08
CA ALA A 8 13.88 0.90 -15.55
C ALA A 8 14.63 1.63 -14.40
N TYR A 9 13.97 1.85 -13.27
CA TYR A 9 14.54 2.54 -12.12
C TYR A 9 15.07 1.53 -11.09
N TYR A 10 16.13 1.90 -10.39
CA TYR A 10 16.53 1.22 -9.15
C TYR A 10 15.34 1.27 -8.15
N PRO A 11 15.08 0.23 -7.34
CA PRO A 11 13.88 0.10 -6.50
C PRO A 11 13.90 1.00 -5.25
N VAL A 12 14.10 2.29 -5.48
CA VAL A 12 13.96 3.37 -4.51
C VAL A 12 13.48 4.61 -5.24
N VAL A 13 12.57 5.34 -4.60
CA VAL A 13 12.11 6.64 -5.08
C VAL A 13 12.04 7.60 -3.92
N ALA A 14 12.40 8.85 -4.21
CA ALA A 14 12.29 9.98 -3.30
C ALA A 14 11.31 10.99 -3.87
N ILE A 15 10.36 11.45 -3.06
CA ILE A 15 9.36 12.45 -3.43
C ILE A 15 9.43 13.60 -2.44
N ILE A 16 9.79 14.77 -2.93
CA ILE A 16 9.73 16.02 -2.16
C ILE A 16 8.35 16.64 -2.39
N SER A 17 7.62 16.94 -1.32
CA SER A 17 6.30 17.58 -1.38
C SER A 17 6.39 19.06 -1.04
N LEU A 18 5.73 19.91 -1.83
CA LEU A 18 5.78 21.37 -1.70
C LEU A 18 4.36 21.97 -1.79
N ALA A 19 4.23 23.18 -1.25
CA ALA A 19 3.05 24.06 -1.28
C ALA A 19 1.79 23.56 -0.55
N SER A 20 1.20 22.42 -0.93
CA SER A 20 -0.05 21.92 -0.33
C SER A 20 0.10 20.48 0.16
N PRO A 21 -0.47 20.13 1.32
CA PRO A 21 -0.49 18.75 1.78
C PRO A 21 -1.32 17.85 0.86
N VAL A 22 -1.08 16.54 0.93
CA VAL A 22 -1.89 15.52 0.27
C VAL A 22 -1.77 14.19 1.00
N VAL A 23 -2.78 13.34 0.90
CA VAL A 23 -2.68 11.92 1.29
C VAL A 23 -2.25 11.07 0.10
N ILE A 24 -1.20 10.28 0.27
CA ILE A 24 -0.79 9.22 -0.65
C ILE A 24 -1.21 7.86 -0.08
N ASN A 25 -1.77 7.01 -0.92
CA ASN A 25 -2.21 5.67 -0.55
C ASN A 25 -1.23 4.64 -1.09
N PHE A 26 -0.93 3.62 -0.29
CA PHE A 26 -0.24 2.39 -0.68
C PHE A 26 -1.20 1.22 -0.54
N THR A 27 -1.50 0.57 -1.66
CA THR A 27 -2.42 -0.58 -1.72
C THR A 27 -1.69 -1.78 -2.30
N PRO A 28 -1.85 -2.99 -1.74
CA PRO A 28 -1.17 -4.19 -2.23
C PRO A 28 -1.45 -4.48 -3.69
N HIS A 29 -0.43 -4.87 -4.45
CA HIS A 29 -0.59 -5.40 -5.80
C HIS A 29 -1.25 -6.79 -5.74
N GLN A 30 -2.07 -7.14 -6.75
CA GLN A 30 -2.69 -8.47 -6.90
C GLN A 30 -1.69 -9.64 -6.75
N LYS A 31 -0.46 -9.52 -7.26
CA LYS A 31 0.60 -10.53 -7.12
C LYS A 31 0.90 -10.87 -5.66
N LEU A 32 0.92 -9.87 -4.78
CA LEU A 32 1.15 -10.07 -3.35
C LEU A 32 -0.03 -10.79 -2.70
N LYS A 33 -1.25 -10.55 -3.18
CA LYS A 33 -2.47 -11.21 -2.71
C LYS A 33 -2.54 -12.68 -3.19
N GLU A 34 -2.19 -12.94 -4.44
CA GLU A 34 -2.20 -14.28 -5.05
C GLU A 34 -1.15 -15.21 -4.43
N GLN A 35 0.02 -14.70 -4.05
CA GLN A 35 1.08 -15.49 -3.40
C GLN A 35 0.72 -15.99 -2.00
N GLN A 36 -0.24 -15.35 -1.31
CA GLN A 36 -0.71 -15.82 -0.01
C GLN A 36 -1.77 -16.94 -0.11
N ASP A 37 -2.42 -17.08 -1.27
CA ASP A 37 -3.48 -18.07 -1.51
C ASP A 37 -2.94 -19.42 -2.04
N THR A 38 -1.63 -19.51 -2.30
CA THR A 38 -1.00 -20.75 -2.77
C THR A 38 -0.46 -21.54 -1.57
N ASP A 39 -1.24 -22.52 -1.11
CA ASP A 39 -0.83 -23.52 -0.12
C ASP A 39 0.43 -24.27 -0.60
N PRO A 40 1.52 -24.38 0.19
CA PRO A 40 2.73 -25.11 -0.20
C PRO A 40 2.56 -26.62 -0.41
N GLN A 41 1.36 -27.19 -0.31
CA GLN A 41 1.16 -28.65 -0.38
C GLN A 41 0.90 -29.22 -1.78
N ASP A 42 0.62 -28.42 -2.80
CA ASP A 42 0.19 -28.96 -4.12
C ASP A 42 1.32 -29.27 -5.12
N LEU A 43 2.60 -29.07 -4.77
CA LEU A 43 3.73 -29.34 -5.68
C LEU A 43 4.36 -30.75 -5.55
N LEU A 44 3.83 -31.64 -4.70
CA LEU A 44 4.40 -32.97 -4.45
C LEU A 44 3.39 -34.14 -4.57
N ALA A 45 2.39 -34.06 -5.44
CA ALA A 45 1.41 -35.14 -5.61
C ALA A 45 1.19 -35.57 -7.08
N HIS A 46 2.23 -35.58 -7.90
CA HIS A 46 2.19 -36.25 -9.20
C HIS A 46 3.50 -37.00 -9.44
N GLU A 47 3.62 -38.22 -8.92
CA GLU A 47 4.12 -39.42 -9.62
C GLU A 47 4.05 -40.64 -8.68
N LEU A 48 3.16 -41.58 -9.04
CA LEU A 48 3.12 -43.04 -8.78
C LEU A 48 1.94 -43.60 -7.94
N PRO A 49 1.40 -44.79 -8.32
CA PRO A 49 0.10 -45.29 -7.86
C PRO A 49 0.18 -46.24 -6.65
N SER A 50 -0.95 -46.29 -5.93
CA SER A 50 -1.32 -47.07 -4.73
C SER A 50 -1.01 -48.59 -4.76
N PRO A 51 -0.96 -49.29 -3.60
CA PRO A 51 -2.20 -49.93 -3.14
C PRO A 51 -2.46 -49.95 -1.60
N ALA A 52 -3.76 -49.96 -1.29
CA ALA A 52 -4.46 -50.62 -0.17
C ALA A 52 -4.77 -49.84 1.15
N GLU A 53 -6.07 -49.55 1.28
CA GLU A 53 -6.99 -49.73 2.42
C GLU A 53 -6.53 -49.36 3.84
N THR A 54 -7.27 -48.47 4.51
CA THR A 54 -8.04 -48.76 5.75
C THR A 54 -8.86 -47.53 6.16
N GLU A 55 -10.11 -47.77 6.48
CA GLU A 55 -11.13 -46.85 6.97
C GLU A 55 -10.74 -46.20 8.31
N ASN A 56 -10.98 -44.90 8.49
CA ASN A 56 -11.23 -44.36 9.82
C ASN A 56 -12.12 -43.11 9.77
N ASN A 57 -13.35 -43.28 10.29
CA ASN A 57 -14.29 -42.21 10.58
C ASN A 57 -13.86 -41.49 11.86
N GLY A 58 -13.30 -40.30 11.72
CA GLY A 58 -13.03 -39.38 12.82
C GLY A 58 -13.69 -38.03 12.56
N SER A 59 -14.94 -37.87 12.98
CA SER A 59 -15.57 -36.55 13.12
C SER A 59 -14.86 -35.82 14.26
N GLY A 60 -13.91 -34.97 13.90
CA GLY A 60 -13.25 -34.04 14.80
C GLY A 60 -13.37 -32.65 14.20
N SER A 61 -14.44 -31.95 14.53
CA SER A 61 -14.55 -30.51 14.38
C SER A 61 -13.49 -29.85 15.26
N GLN A 62 -12.27 -29.75 14.74
CA GLN A 62 -11.22 -28.97 15.34
C GLN A 62 -11.25 -27.61 14.68
N GLU A 63 -12.00 -26.70 15.30
CA GLU A 63 -11.87 -25.27 15.10
C GLU A 63 -10.44 -24.88 15.47
N ARG A 64 -9.52 -25.02 14.51
CA ARG A 64 -8.27 -24.28 14.54
C ARG A 64 -8.65 -22.86 14.19
N GLY A 65 -8.89 -22.07 15.24
CA GLY A 65 -8.73 -20.62 15.20
C GLY A 65 -7.29 -20.32 14.78
N ALA A 66 -7.04 -20.38 13.47
CA ALA A 66 -5.93 -19.71 12.86
C ALA A 66 -6.30 -18.23 12.91
N THR A 67 -5.61 -17.49 13.77
CA THR A 67 -5.44 -16.05 13.55
C THR A 67 -4.82 -15.93 12.16
N ASN A 68 -5.65 -15.62 11.17
CA ASN A 68 -5.24 -15.46 9.78
C ASN A 68 -4.15 -14.39 9.75
N GLU A 69 -2.92 -14.84 9.50
CA GLU A 69 -1.78 -13.98 9.23
C GLU A 69 -2.17 -13.03 8.09
N SER A 70 -2.02 -11.74 8.36
CA SER A 70 -2.75 -10.64 7.73
C SER A 70 -2.67 -10.58 6.20
N ASP A 71 -3.84 -10.51 5.54
CA ASP A 71 -3.99 -9.93 4.19
C ASP A 71 -3.18 -8.62 4.16
N PRO A 72 -2.34 -8.36 3.12
CA PRO A 72 -1.46 -7.21 3.15
C PRO A 72 -2.29 -5.94 3.31
N SER A 73 -2.09 -5.21 4.39
CA SER A 73 -2.93 -4.07 4.70
C SER A 73 -2.58 -2.89 3.79
N SER A 74 -3.59 -2.15 3.35
CA SER A 74 -3.37 -0.85 2.72
C SER A 74 -2.98 0.16 3.79
N SER A 75 -2.06 1.06 3.48
CA SER A 75 -1.64 2.15 4.36
C SER A 75 -1.71 3.47 3.63
N SER A 76 -1.92 4.56 4.36
CA SER A 76 -1.94 5.91 3.79
C SER A 76 -1.01 6.82 4.58
N LEU A 77 -0.41 7.80 3.92
CA LEU A 77 0.49 8.77 4.52
C LEU A 77 0.11 10.19 4.12
N MET A 78 0.12 11.10 5.08
CA MET A 78 0.01 12.53 4.87
C MET A 78 1.39 13.08 4.48
N LEU A 79 1.45 13.77 3.34
CA LEU A 79 2.66 14.42 2.84
C LEU A 79 2.52 15.93 3.02
N MET A 80 3.07 16.45 4.12
CA MET A 80 3.08 17.89 4.40
C MET A 80 3.99 18.66 3.43
N PRO A 81 3.77 19.98 3.21
CA PRO A 81 4.74 20.81 2.51
C PRO A 81 6.12 20.72 3.15
N CYS A 82 7.18 20.76 2.33
CA CYS A 82 8.58 20.61 2.75
C CYS A 82 8.92 19.24 3.37
N SER A 83 8.10 18.21 3.14
CA SER A 83 8.41 16.84 3.53
C SER A 83 9.11 16.05 2.41
N LEU A 84 9.86 15.03 2.81
CA LEU A 84 10.51 14.06 1.92
C LEU A 84 9.95 12.66 2.23
N LEU A 85 9.29 12.06 1.24
CA LEU A 85 8.91 10.65 1.27
C LEU A 85 9.97 9.82 0.54
N ILE A 86 10.48 8.77 1.17
CA ILE A 86 11.34 7.78 0.54
C ILE A 86 10.68 6.42 0.73
N PHE A 87 10.49 5.68 -0.35
CA PHE A 87 10.09 4.27 -0.29
C PHE A 87 10.94 3.42 -1.22
N LYS A 88 11.17 2.17 -0.80
CA LYS A 88 12.09 1.19 -1.39
C LYS A 88 11.58 -0.22 -1.16
N ASP A 89 12.26 -1.19 -1.77
CA ASP A 89 12.03 -2.63 -1.59
C ASP A 89 10.54 -2.97 -1.83
N GLN A 90 9.88 -3.68 -0.90
CA GLN A 90 8.49 -4.13 -1.03
C GLN A 90 7.50 -2.99 -1.30
N ALA A 91 7.67 -1.83 -0.65
CA ALA A 91 6.80 -0.68 -0.89
C ALA A 91 6.93 -0.14 -2.33
N TYR A 92 8.05 -0.40 -3.01
CA TYR A 92 8.25 -0.08 -4.42
C TYR A 92 7.79 -1.21 -5.35
N THR A 93 8.01 -2.47 -4.97
CA THR A 93 7.80 -3.64 -5.85
C THR A 93 6.42 -4.25 -5.76
N ASP A 94 5.79 -4.21 -4.59
CA ASP A 94 4.62 -5.02 -4.26
C ASP A 94 3.39 -4.19 -3.90
N TYR A 95 3.54 -2.86 -3.82
CA TYR A 95 2.45 -1.93 -3.54
C TYR A 95 2.24 -0.96 -4.72
N LEU A 96 0.97 -0.76 -5.04
CA LEU A 96 0.54 0.36 -5.86
C LEU A 96 0.49 1.61 -4.99
N HIS A 97 1.06 2.71 -5.47
CA HIS A 97 0.99 3.99 -4.81
C HIS A 97 0.19 4.99 -5.64
N GLY A 98 -0.51 5.91 -4.98
CA GLY A 98 -1.28 6.91 -5.70
C GLY A 98 -1.91 7.97 -4.82
N ILE A 99 -2.15 9.11 -5.44
CA ILE A 99 -2.97 10.18 -4.89
C ILE A 99 -4.36 10.05 -5.53
N GLN A 100 -5.39 10.15 -4.70
CA GLN A 100 -6.78 10.24 -5.16
C GLN A 100 -7.01 11.61 -5.79
N ASP A 101 -7.67 11.64 -6.94
CA ASP A 101 -8.04 12.88 -7.61
C ASP A 101 -9.29 13.48 -6.93
N SER A 102 -9.05 14.14 -5.80
CA SER A 102 -10.07 14.76 -4.95
C SER A 102 -9.46 15.94 -4.21
N GLU A 103 -10.27 16.96 -3.92
CA GLU A 103 -9.89 18.02 -2.99
C GLU A 103 -10.04 17.58 -1.53
N LEU A 104 -10.97 16.66 -1.25
CA LEU A 104 -11.25 16.14 0.08
C LEU A 104 -10.54 14.79 0.27
N HIS A 105 -9.76 14.69 1.34
CA HIS A 105 -8.99 13.52 1.74
C HIS A 105 -9.51 12.99 3.08
N ASN A 106 -9.63 11.67 3.19
CA ASN A 106 -9.95 10.98 4.44
C ASN A 106 -8.66 10.66 5.20
N LEU A 107 -8.68 10.82 6.53
CA LEU A 107 -7.52 10.64 7.41
C LEU A 107 -7.59 9.37 8.29
N ASP A 108 -8.65 8.59 8.23
CA ASP A 108 -8.88 7.43 9.11
C ASP A 108 -7.78 6.36 8.99
N LYS A 109 -7.20 6.22 7.79
CA LYS A 109 -6.16 5.22 7.47
C LYS A 109 -4.78 5.83 7.30
N VAL A 110 -4.60 7.07 7.77
CA VAL A 110 -3.36 7.81 7.62
C VAL A 110 -2.48 7.60 8.85
N GLU A 111 -1.37 6.90 8.67
CA GLU A 111 -0.55 6.40 9.78
C GLU A 111 0.18 7.52 10.56
N ASN A 112 0.51 8.61 9.87
CA ASN A 112 1.35 9.68 10.41
C ASN A 112 0.58 10.96 10.79
N VAL A 113 -0.75 10.91 10.95
CA VAL A 113 -1.57 12.09 11.33
C VAL A 113 -1.06 12.72 12.62
N SER A 114 -0.72 11.91 13.62
CA SER A 114 -0.23 12.38 14.93
C SER A 114 1.06 13.21 14.86
N GLN A 115 1.85 13.05 13.78
CA GLN A 115 3.09 13.77 13.54
C GLN A 115 2.87 15.07 12.75
N CYS A 116 1.68 15.26 12.17
CA CYS A 116 1.33 16.41 11.34
C CYS A 116 0.66 17.52 12.19
N GLN A 117 1.43 18.15 13.09
CA GLN A 117 0.88 19.16 14.02
C GLN A 117 0.24 20.37 13.32
N GLU A 118 0.77 20.76 12.15
CA GLU A 118 0.26 21.86 11.33
C GLU A 118 -1.15 21.60 10.77
N LEU A 119 -1.61 20.34 10.78
CA LEU A 119 -2.97 19.98 10.34
C LEU A 119 -4.05 20.65 11.20
N LYS A 120 -3.76 20.88 12.48
CA LYS A 120 -4.68 21.57 13.41
C LYS A 120 -5.02 22.99 12.95
N HIS A 121 -4.11 23.64 12.23
CA HIS A 121 -4.31 24.99 11.73
C HIS A 121 -5.18 25.00 10.46
N LEU A 122 -5.20 23.89 9.72
CA LEU A 122 -6.00 23.71 8.50
C LEU A 122 -7.46 23.35 8.81
N HIS A 123 -7.73 22.77 9.98
CA HIS A 123 -9.06 22.33 10.42
C HIS A 123 -9.95 23.47 10.97
N SER A 124 -9.38 24.66 11.18
CA SER A 124 -10.07 25.76 11.88
C SER A 124 -11.14 26.49 11.06
N ASP A 125 -11.20 26.29 9.73
CA ASP A 125 -12.19 26.93 8.86
C ASP A 125 -13.51 26.14 8.72
N SER A 126 -13.66 24.98 9.41
CA SER A 126 -14.84 24.11 9.29
C SER A 126 -15.88 24.25 10.41
N ILE A 127 -15.79 25.24 11.31
CA ILE A 127 -16.82 25.43 12.34
C ILE A 127 -17.95 26.33 11.80
N LEU A 128 -18.88 25.73 11.07
CA LEU A 128 -20.29 26.12 11.13
C LEU A 128 -21.21 24.98 10.67
N GLY A 129 -21.55 24.05 11.57
CA GLY A 129 -22.62 23.08 11.32
C GLY A 129 -22.56 21.92 12.30
N GLY A 130 -23.36 21.98 13.37
CA GLY A 130 -23.34 20.98 14.42
C GLY A 130 -23.99 19.64 14.07
N MET A 131 -23.92 18.77 15.08
CA MET A 131 -24.57 17.47 15.27
C MET A 131 -23.74 16.24 14.87
N SER A 132 -23.43 15.48 15.93
CA SER A 132 -22.72 14.21 16.01
C SER A 132 -23.18 13.13 15.02
N MET A 133 -22.24 12.61 14.23
CA MET A 133 -22.12 11.21 13.78
C MET A 133 -20.66 11.04 13.34
N GLU A 134 -19.94 10.09 13.96
CA GLU A 134 -18.58 9.63 13.64
C GLU A 134 -17.80 10.59 12.71
N GLU A 135 -17.16 11.62 13.30
CA GLU A 135 -16.31 12.55 12.56
C GLU A 135 -15.11 11.79 12.02
N HIS A 136 -15.27 11.21 10.83
CA HIS A 136 -14.15 10.81 9.99
C HIS A 136 -13.31 12.06 9.77
N ASP A 137 -12.08 12.03 10.29
CA ASP A 137 -11.19 13.17 10.19
C ASP A 137 -10.88 13.39 8.70
N THR A 138 -11.20 14.58 8.19
CA THR A 138 -11.07 14.88 6.76
C THR A 138 -10.27 16.15 6.56
N PHE A 139 -9.48 16.14 5.50
CA PHE A 139 -8.63 17.25 5.10
C PHE A 139 -9.03 17.74 3.71
N ARG A 140 -9.27 19.04 3.58
CA ARG A 140 -9.52 19.68 2.28
C ARG A 140 -8.29 20.42 1.79
N ARG A 141 -7.82 20.10 0.58
CA ARG A 141 -6.77 20.83 -0.11
C ARG A 141 -7.26 22.22 -0.51
N SER A 142 -6.51 23.25 -0.12
CA SER A 142 -6.81 24.66 -0.42
C SER A 142 -5.95 25.23 -1.56
N ALA A 143 -4.93 24.50 -2.02
CA ALA A 143 -3.97 24.98 -2.99
C ALA A 143 -3.42 23.89 -3.92
N THR A 144 -2.73 24.33 -4.97
CA THR A 144 -1.99 23.44 -5.87
C THR A 144 -0.79 22.85 -5.14
N ARG A 145 -0.68 21.51 -5.16
CA ARG A 145 0.50 20.79 -4.68
C ARG A 145 1.54 20.71 -5.80
N VAL A 146 2.80 20.90 -5.44
CA VAL A 146 3.93 20.62 -6.32
C VAL A 146 4.75 19.48 -5.71
N SER A 147 5.26 18.57 -6.53
CA SER A 147 6.21 17.56 -6.08
C SER A 147 7.35 17.33 -7.04
N LEU A 148 8.53 17.07 -6.48
CA LEU A 148 9.69 16.63 -7.22
C LEU A 148 9.93 15.15 -6.93
N THR A 149 9.92 14.33 -7.96
CA THR A 149 10.18 12.89 -7.87
C THR A 149 11.57 12.59 -8.40
N CYS A 150 12.44 12.06 -7.55
CA CYS A 150 13.81 11.68 -7.88
C CYS A 150 13.92 10.15 -7.96
N ARG A 151 14.47 9.66 -9.07
CA ARG A 151 14.69 8.22 -9.33
C ARG A 151 16.08 8.00 -9.92
N LEU A 152 16.64 6.83 -9.65
CA LEU A 152 17.93 6.43 -10.21
C LEU A 152 17.71 5.47 -11.38
N VAL A 153 18.17 5.84 -12.57
CA VAL A 153 18.20 4.93 -13.74
C VAL A 153 19.54 4.22 -13.77
N LEU A 154 19.54 2.89 -13.72
CA LEU A 154 20.76 2.11 -13.85
C LEU A 154 21.28 2.15 -15.29
N LYS A 155 22.59 2.31 -15.44
CA LYS A 155 23.23 2.31 -16.75
C LYS A 155 23.24 0.90 -17.32
N VAL A 156 22.39 0.62 -18.30
CA VAL A 156 22.44 -0.64 -19.05
C VAL A 156 23.66 -0.65 -19.98
N HIS A 157 24.57 -1.63 -19.82
CA HIS A 157 25.65 -1.82 -20.79
C HIS A 157 25.05 -2.26 -22.13
N LYS A 158 25.49 -1.64 -23.24
CA LYS A 158 24.92 -1.71 -24.61
C LYS A 158 24.95 -3.09 -25.30
N LYS A 159 25.04 -4.22 -24.57
CA LYS A 159 25.17 -5.58 -25.14
C LYS A 159 24.09 -6.58 -24.70
N LEU A 160 22.96 -6.13 -24.14
CA LEU A 160 21.90 -7.04 -23.68
C LEU A 160 20.95 -7.54 -24.78
N PHE A 161 20.84 -6.85 -25.93
CA PHE A 161 20.09 -7.35 -27.09
C PHE A 161 21.07 -7.67 -28.21
N LYS A 162 21.36 -8.97 -28.41
CA LYS A 162 21.84 -9.46 -29.70
C LYS A 162 20.61 -9.59 -30.59
N ILE A 163 20.54 -8.75 -31.62
CA ILE A 163 19.66 -8.95 -32.79
C ILE A 163 20.19 -10.14 -33.58
#